data_AF-A0A3P6PQK9-F1
#
_entry.id   AF-A0A3P6PQK9-F1
#
_cell.length_a   1.000
_cell.length_b   1.000
_cell.length_c   1.000
_cell.angle_alpha   90.00
_cell.angle_beta   90.00
_cell.angle_gamma   90.00
#
_symmetry.space_group_name_H-M   'P 1'
#
loop_
_entity.id
_entity.type
_entity.pdbx_description
1 polymer ?
#
loop_
_entity_poly.entity_id
_entity_poly.type
_entity_poly.pdbx_seq_one_letter_code
_entity_poly.pdbx_strand_id
1 'polypeptide(L)'
;MPQDYVQHSEAEKHKIKLADDYVARCYDNYLAHGCLMCERTKGEKRIFQTFPLLDQHMYMVHKFEFCSICVENLNLFTRERRFYSQRDLQIHLETGDPDDKSHKGHPQCLFCSERFLDDDFRYQHLRRIHFFCQICDADGKSNYFFA
;
A
#
# COMPACT_ATOMS: atom_id res chain seq x y z
N MET A 1 28.77 8.56 31.58
CA MET A 1 27.51 7.89 31.94
C MET A 1 27.28 6.80 30.91
N PRO A 2 26.84 5.58 31.28
CA PRO A 2 26.55 4.55 30.29
C PRO A 2 25.52 5.10 29.30
N GLN A 3 25.72 4.86 28.01
CA GLN A 3 24.72 5.22 27.01
C GLN A 3 23.55 4.26 27.15
N ASP A 4 22.42 4.76 27.65
CA ASP A 4 21.17 4.00 27.83
C ASP A 4 20.45 3.70 26.50
N TYR A 5 21.15 3.81 25.36
CA TYR A 5 20.58 3.62 24.03
C TYR A 5 21.66 3.23 23.01
N VAL A 6 21.24 2.50 21.98
CA VAL A 6 22.08 2.06 20.86
C VAL A 6 21.99 3.09 19.73
N GLN A 7 23.13 3.41 19.11
CA GLN A 7 23.17 4.24 17.91
C GLN A 7 22.75 3.44 16.69
N HIS A 8 21.83 4.00 15.90
CA HIS A 8 21.29 3.34 14.72
C HIS A 8 21.07 4.38 13.61
N SER A 9 21.77 4.20 12.49
CA SER A 9 21.86 5.21 11.42
C SER A 9 20.49 5.65 10.88
N GLU A 10 19.57 4.72 10.65
CA GLU A 10 18.21 5.05 10.21
C GLU A 10 17.37 5.67 11.33
N ALA A 11 17.54 5.24 12.59
CA ALA A 11 16.75 5.76 13.69
C ALA A 11 17.12 7.23 14.00
N GLU A 12 18.40 7.57 13.85
CA GLU A 12 18.91 8.93 14.01
C GLU A 12 18.31 9.91 12.99
N LYS A 13 18.13 9.48 11.73
CA LYS A 13 17.44 10.29 10.71
C LYS A 13 16.02 10.67 11.13
N HIS A 14 15.36 9.78 11.87
CA HIS A 14 14.02 9.97 12.39
C HIS A 14 13.99 10.53 13.83
N LYS A 15 15.15 10.86 14.41
CA LYS A 15 15.30 11.34 15.80
C LYS A 15 14.75 10.36 16.84
N ILE A 16 14.83 9.06 16.55
CA ILE A 16 14.43 7.96 17.42
C ILE A 16 15.68 7.37 18.08
N LYS A 17 15.57 6.98 19.36
CA LYS A 17 16.61 6.26 20.10
C LYS A 17 16.14 4.84 20.38
N LEU A 18 17.00 3.85 20.20
CA LEU A 18 16.68 2.44 20.42
C LEU A 18 17.28 1.98 21.75
N ALA A 19 16.49 1.25 22.55
CA ALA A 19 16.87 0.91 23.93
C ALA A 19 18.05 -0.07 24.00
N ASP A 20 18.07 -1.06 23.11
CA ASP A 20 19.08 -2.12 23.09
C ASP A 20 19.29 -2.68 21.66
N ASP A 21 20.27 -3.58 21.51
CA ASP A 21 20.62 -4.22 20.24
C ASP A 21 19.50 -5.12 19.70
N TYR A 22 18.65 -5.66 20.58
CA TYR A 22 17.52 -6.47 20.17
C TYR A 22 16.48 -5.60 19.46
N VAL A 23 16.16 -4.43 20.02
CA VAL A 23 15.26 -3.44 19.41
C VAL A 23 15.81 -2.95 18.08
N ALA A 24 17.12 -2.68 17.99
CA ALA A 24 17.78 -2.31 16.73
C ALA A 24 17.59 -3.38 15.64
N ARG A 25 17.86 -4.64 15.96
CA ARG A 25 17.67 -5.74 15.01
C ARG A 25 16.21 -5.93 14.60
N CYS A 26 15.27 -5.74 15.52
CA CYS A 26 13.84 -5.79 15.20
C CYS A 26 13.45 -4.64 14.27
N TYR A 27 13.92 -3.43 14.55
CA TYR A 27 13.69 -2.24 13.72
C TYR A 27 14.13 -2.48 12.26
N ASP A 28 15.36 -2.95 12.05
CA ASP A 28 15.87 -3.30 10.71
C ASP A 28 15.02 -4.36 10.03
N ASN A 29 14.57 -5.36 10.78
CA ASN A 29 13.77 -6.45 10.23
C ASN A 29 12.37 -6.00 9.78
N TYR A 30 11.77 -5.02 10.48
CA TYR A 30 10.50 -4.42 10.07
C TYR A 30 10.64 -3.57 8.80
N LEU A 31 11.76 -2.85 8.66
CA LEU A 31 12.03 -2.03 7.48
C LEU A 31 12.52 -2.85 6.27
N ALA A 32 13.03 -4.05 6.49
CA ALA A 32 13.55 -4.91 5.44
C ALA A 32 12.47 -5.33 4.42
N HIS A 33 12.78 -5.20 3.13
CA HIS A 33 11.95 -5.72 2.03
C HIS A 33 12.21 -7.22 1.82
N GLY A 34 11.69 -8.05 2.71
CA GLY A 34 11.84 -9.50 2.65
C GLY A 34 10.75 -10.20 1.83
N CYS A 35 11.13 -11.22 1.04
CA CYS A 35 10.16 -12.09 0.38
C CYS A 35 9.65 -13.21 1.31
N LEU A 36 8.40 -13.10 1.75
CA LEU A 36 7.74 -14.08 2.62
C LEU A 36 7.52 -15.45 1.94
N MET A 37 7.40 -15.47 0.61
CA MET A 37 7.22 -16.69 -0.16
C MET A 37 8.51 -17.53 -0.22
N CYS A 38 9.66 -16.89 -0.44
CA CYS A 38 10.96 -17.56 -0.40
C CYS A 38 11.26 -18.12 0.99
N GLU A 39 10.97 -17.35 2.04
CA GLU A 39 11.15 -17.79 3.43
C GLU A 39 10.28 -19.01 3.74
N ARG A 40 9.00 -19.00 3.30
CA ARG A 40 8.08 -20.12 3.51
C ARG A 40 8.41 -21.37 2.68
N THR A 41 8.78 -21.20 1.41
CA THR A 41 8.91 -22.33 0.48
C THR A 41 10.31 -22.94 0.44
N LYS A 42 11.35 -22.13 0.63
CA LYS A 42 12.76 -22.56 0.55
C LYS A 42 13.51 -22.45 1.86
N GLY A 43 12.92 -21.83 2.89
CA GLY A 43 13.64 -21.49 4.12
C GLY A 43 14.71 -20.41 3.94
N GLU A 44 14.75 -19.75 2.77
CA GLU A 44 15.74 -18.73 2.43
C GLU A 44 15.14 -17.32 2.65
N LYS A 45 15.72 -16.56 3.58
CA LYS A 45 15.35 -15.16 3.78
C LYS A 45 16.02 -14.29 2.71
N ARG A 46 15.30 -14.00 1.62
CA ARG A 46 15.73 -13.04 0.60
C ARG A 46 15.25 -11.64 0.95
N ILE A 47 16.20 -10.74 1.17
CA ILE A 47 15.97 -9.33 1.48
C ILE A 47 16.43 -8.49 0.29
N PHE A 48 15.58 -7.54 -0.12
CA PHE A 48 15.85 -6.61 -1.20
C PHE A 48 16.16 -5.21 -0.63
N GLN A 49 16.97 -4.45 -1.35
CA GLN A 49 17.34 -3.08 -0.94
C GLN A 49 16.17 -2.10 -1.07
N THR A 50 15.28 -2.33 -2.03
CA THR A 50 14.14 -1.45 -2.31
C THR A 50 12.88 -2.27 -2.57
N PHE A 51 11.72 -1.67 -2.29
CA PHE A 51 10.43 -2.30 -2.55
C PHE A 51 10.21 -2.69 -4.03
N PRO A 52 10.55 -1.86 -5.05
CA PRO A 52 10.38 -2.24 -6.45
C PRO A 52 11.17 -3.50 -6.86
N LEU A 53 12.35 -3.73 -6.27
CA LEU A 53 13.13 -4.95 -6.53
C LEU A 53 12.43 -6.19 -5.95
N LEU A 54 11.79 -6.05 -4.78
CA LEU A 54 10.96 -7.11 -4.23
C LEU A 54 9.73 -7.37 -5.09
N ASP A 55 9.03 -6.32 -5.53
CA ASP A 55 7.83 -6.43 -6.37
C ASP A 55 8.15 -7.14 -7.69
N GLN A 56 9.23 -6.73 -8.36
CA GLN A 56 9.74 -7.43 -9.55
C GLN A 56 10.06 -8.90 -9.26
N HIS A 57 10.70 -9.20 -8.12
CA HIS A 57 10.99 -10.58 -7.73
C HIS A 57 9.71 -11.41 -7.52
N MET A 58 8.72 -10.85 -6.83
CA MET A 58 7.42 -11.50 -6.60
C MET A 58 6.73 -11.82 -7.92
N TYR A 59 6.76 -10.88 -8.88
CA TYR A 59 6.18 -11.09 -10.20
C TYR A 59 6.92 -12.15 -11.02
N MET A 60 8.26 -12.06 -11.09
CA MET A 60 9.05 -12.94 -11.94
C MET A 60 9.14 -14.37 -11.41
N VAL A 61 9.39 -14.53 -10.10
CA VAL A 61 9.68 -15.82 -9.47
C VAL A 61 8.42 -16.48 -8.92
N HIS A 62 7.52 -15.70 -8.32
CA HIS A 62 6.36 -16.24 -7.63
C HIS A 62 5.06 -16.09 -8.42
N LYS A 63 5.01 -15.25 -9.46
CA LYS A 63 3.79 -14.92 -10.23
C LYS A 63 2.70 -14.28 -9.36
N PHE A 64 3.15 -13.49 -8.38
CA PHE A 64 2.30 -12.66 -7.54
C PHE A 64 2.69 -11.20 -7.69
N GLU A 65 1.73 -10.30 -7.46
CA GLU A 65 1.90 -8.87 -7.60
C GLU A 65 1.25 -8.14 -6.40
N PHE A 66 1.75 -6.95 -6.09
CA PHE A 66 1.11 -6.07 -5.11
C PHE A 66 0.11 -5.14 -5.81
N CYS A 67 -0.96 -4.77 -5.11
CA CYS A 67 -1.88 -3.74 -5.63
C CYS A 67 -1.18 -2.37 -5.62
N SER A 68 -1.01 -1.76 -6.80
CA SER A 68 -0.35 -0.46 -6.95
C SER A 68 -1.03 0.65 -6.15
N ILE A 69 -2.37 0.66 -6.12
CA ILE A 69 -3.16 1.64 -5.37
C ILE A 69 -2.86 1.53 -3.86
N CYS A 70 -2.84 0.30 -3.33
CA CYS A 70 -2.47 0.07 -1.93
C CYS A 70 -0.99 0.37 -1.64
N VAL A 71 -0.09 0.15 -2.60
CA VAL A 71 1.34 0.51 -2.47
C VAL A 71 1.52 2.01 -2.31
N GLU A 72 0.80 2.80 -3.12
CA GLU A 72 0.93 4.26 -3.13
C GLU A 72 0.21 4.94 -1.97
N ASN A 73 -0.93 4.39 -1.53
CA ASN A 73 -1.81 5.10 -0.60
C ASN A 73 -1.80 4.56 0.84
N LEU A 74 -1.35 3.32 1.07
CA LEU A 74 -1.31 2.73 2.42
C LEU A 74 0.11 2.70 2.97
N ASN A 75 0.29 3.19 4.20
CA ASN A 75 1.55 3.15 4.95
C ASN A 75 1.71 1.80 5.68
N LEU A 76 1.88 0.73 4.90
CA LEU A 76 2.07 -0.63 5.41
C LEU A 76 3.53 -1.07 5.27
N PHE A 77 4.02 -1.81 6.26
CA PHE A 77 5.30 -2.49 6.12
C PHE A 77 5.21 -3.56 5.03
N THR A 78 6.34 -3.85 4.40
CA THR A 78 6.43 -4.85 3.33
C THR A 78 5.84 -6.21 3.72
N ARG A 79 6.01 -6.60 4.99
CA ARG A 79 5.53 -7.88 5.53
C ARG A 79 4.02 -7.89 5.79
N GLU A 80 3.41 -6.73 5.95
CA GLU A 80 1.96 -6.57 6.18
C GLU A 80 1.20 -6.48 4.86
N ARG A 81 1.89 -6.14 3.77
CA ARG A 81 1.28 -6.03 2.45
C ARG A 81 0.86 -7.41 1.94
N ARG A 82 -0.38 -7.49 1.48
CA ARG A 82 -0.91 -8.65 0.76
C ARG A 82 -0.41 -8.65 -0.68
N PHE A 83 -0.07 -9.83 -1.17
CA PHE A 83 0.27 -10.08 -2.56
C PHE A 83 -0.81 -10.96 -3.17
N TYR A 84 -1.09 -10.73 -4.44
CA TYR A 84 -2.25 -11.30 -5.14
C TYR A 84 -1.78 -12.08 -6.36
N SER A 85 -2.47 -13.17 -6.68
CA SER A 85 -2.37 -13.71 -8.03
C SER A 85 -3.06 -12.75 -8.99
N GLN A 86 -2.78 -12.85 -10.29
CA GLN A 86 -3.43 -12.00 -11.29
C GLN A 86 -4.98 -12.03 -11.19
N ARG A 87 -5.55 -13.20 -10.89
CA ARG A 87 -7.01 -13.35 -10.69
C ARG A 87 -7.47 -12.66 -9.40
N ASP A 88 -6.76 -12.90 -8.30
CA ASP A 88 -7.15 -12.36 -7.00
C ASP A 88 -7.00 -10.83 -6.97
N LEU A 89 -6.04 -10.27 -7.73
CA LEU A 89 -5.90 -8.83 -7.84
C LEU A 89 -7.12 -8.21 -8.50
N GLN A 90 -7.64 -8.81 -9.58
CA GLN A 90 -8.87 -8.30 -10.23
C GLN A 90 -10.06 -8.31 -9.25
N ILE A 91 -10.22 -9.40 -8.50
CA ILE A 91 -11.28 -9.50 -7.48
C ILE A 91 -11.09 -8.44 -6.38
N HIS A 92 -9.86 -8.24 -5.91
CA HIS A 92 -9.51 -7.20 -4.94
C HIS A 92 -9.86 -5.80 -5.47
N LEU A 93 -9.52 -5.49 -6.73
CA LEU A 93 -9.84 -4.20 -7.34
C LEU A 93 -11.36 -3.97 -7.47
N GLU A 94 -12.14 -5.01 -7.77
CA GLU A 94 -13.58 -4.88 -8.06
C GLU A 94 -14.47 -4.95 -6.84
N THR A 95 -14.22 -5.93 -5.95
CA THR A 95 -15.11 -6.26 -4.83
C THR A 95 -14.42 -6.21 -3.48
N GLY A 96 -13.10 -6.02 -3.46
CA GLY A 96 -12.30 -6.03 -2.24
C GLY A 96 -11.80 -7.41 -1.86
N ASP A 97 -11.12 -7.47 -0.73
CA ASP A 97 -10.60 -8.71 -0.17
C ASP A 97 -11.73 -9.54 0.45
N PRO A 98 -11.85 -10.85 0.16
CA PRO A 98 -12.94 -11.68 0.67
C PRO A 98 -12.94 -11.80 2.21
N ASP A 99 -11.77 -11.64 2.81
CA ASP A 99 -11.54 -11.72 4.25
C ASP A 99 -11.75 -10.37 4.97
N ASP A 100 -11.83 -9.26 4.22
CA ASP A 100 -11.97 -7.91 4.77
C ASP A 100 -13.24 -7.23 4.27
N LYS A 101 -14.26 -7.18 5.13
CA LYS A 101 -15.55 -6.54 4.82
C LYS A 101 -15.50 -5.01 4.89
N SER A 102 -14.39 -4.43 5.35
CA SER A 102 -14.25 -2.99 5.55
C SER A 102 -14.02 -2.26 4.22
N HIS A 103 -13.37 -2.91 3.26
CA HIS A 103 -13.01 -2.33 1.97
C HIS A 103 -13.71 -3.09 0.83
N LYS A 104 -14.58 -2.39 0.08
CA LYS A 104 -15.38 -2.96 -1.03
C LYS A 104 -14.67 -2.89 -2.38
N GLY A 105 -13.34 -2.98 -2.37
CA GLY A 105 -12.50 -2.81 -3.55
C GLY A 105 -12.22 -1.35 -3.89
N HIS A 106 -11.52 -1.14 -5.00
CA HIS A 106 -11.05 0.18 -5.43
C HIS A 106 -12.05 0.81 -6.41
N PRO A 107 -12.82 1.83 -5.97
CA PRO A 107 -13.85 2.42 -6.81
C PRO A 107 -13.24 3.04 -8.06
N GLN A 108 -13.85 2.72 -9.20
CA GLN A 108 -13.50 3.29 -10.49
C GLN A 108 -14.21 4.63 -10.69
N CYS A 109 -13.54 5.55 -11.39
CA CYS A 109 -14.19 6.77 -11.88
C CYS A 109 -15.37 6.43 -12.81
N LEU A 110 -16.40 7.29 -12.79
CA LEU A 110 -17.56 7.14 -13.68
C LEU A 110 -17.26 7.55 -15.13
N PHE A 111 -16.21 8.33 -15.36
CA PHE A 111 -15.91 8.96 -16.66
C PHE A 111 -14.57 8.54 -17.26
N CYS A 112 -13.68 7.95 -16.46
CA CYS A 112 -12.37 7.47 -16.90
C CYS A 112 -12.07 6.09 -16.31
N SER A 113 -11.01 5.45 -16.78
CA SER A 113 -10.64 4.10 -16.35
C SER A 113 -9.81 4.06 -15.06
N GLU A 114 -9.59 5.19 -14.39
CA GLU A 114 -8.81 5.25 -13.15
C GLU A 114 -9.58 4.69 -11.95
N ARG A 115 -8.84 4.04 -11.05
CA ARG A 115 -9.33 3.48 -9.78
C ARG A 115 -8.66 4.17 -8.61
N PHE A 116 -9.39 4.29 -7.50
CA PHE A 116 -8.97 5.04 -6.33
C PHE A 116 -8.96 4.16 -5.07
N LEU A 117 -8.28 4.62 -4.02
CA LEU A 117 -8.26 3.91 -2.74
C LEU A 117 -9.67 3.72 -2.18
N ASP A 118 -10.46 4.79 -2.18
CA ASP A 118 -11.81 4.85 -1.63
C ASP A 118 -12.69 5.85 -2.40
N ASP A 119 -13.95 5.94 -2.01
CA ASP A 119 -14.93 6.83 -2.63
C ASP A 119 -14.58 8.32 -2.46
N ASP A 120 -13.87 8.70 -1.39
CA ASP A 120 -13.49 10.08 -1.12
C ASP A 120 -12.39 10.54 -2.09
N PHE A 121 -11.37 9.72 -2.33
CA PHE A 121 -10.34 9.98 -3.35
C PHE A 121 -10.95 10.02 -4.75
N ARG A 122 -11.86 9.10 -5.07
CA ARG A 122 -12.60 9.16 -6.35
C ARG A 122 -13.40 10.45 -6.47
N TYR A 123 -14.11 10.86 -5.41
CA TYR A 123 -14.92 12.07 -5.43
C TYR A 123 -14.07 13.34 -5.60
N GLN A 124 -12.90 13.38 -4.96
CA GLN A 124 -11.93 14.45 -5.15
C GLN A 124 -11.45 14.51 -6.60
N HIS A 125 -11.16 13.36 -7.22
CA HIS A 125 -10.81 13.28 -8.64
C HIS A 125 -11.93 13.83 -9.52
N LEU A 126 -13.18 13.41 -9.29
CA LEU A 126 -14.34 13.88 -10.05
C LEU A 126 -14.49 15.40 -10.01
N ARG A 127 -14.32 16.04 -8.83
CA ARG A 127 -14.40 17.51 -8.70
C ARG A 127 -13.23 18.27 -9.32
N ARG A 128 -12.06 17.63 -9.48
CA ARG A 128 -10.84 18.28 -10.00
C ARG A 128 -10.66 18.12 -11.51
N ILE A 129 -10.99 16.93 -12.02
CA ILE A 129 -10.69 16.53 -13.41
C ILE A 129 -11.93 16.64 -14.29
N HIS A 130 -13.12 16.30 -13.77
CA HIS A 130 -14.36 16.30 -14.53
C HIS A 130 -15.18 17.56 -14.25
N PHE A 131 -15.89 18.03 -15.28
CA PHE A 131 -16.74 19.21 -15.14
C PHE A 131 -17.99 18.86 -14.32
N PHE A 132 -18.25 19.65 -13.28
CA PHE A 132 -19.46 19.53 -12.47
C PHE A 132 -20.22 20.86 -12.45
N CYS A 133 -21.54 20.80 -12.37
CA CYS A 133 -22.36 22.01 -12.28
C CYS A 133 -22.36 22.53 -10.83
N GLN A 134 -21.73 23.69 -10.61
CA GLN A 134 -21.68 24.34 -9.31
C GLN A 134 -23.06 24.79 -8.80
N ILE A 135 -24.01 25.05 -9.70
CA ILE A 135 -25.38 25.44 -9.36
C ILE A 135 -26.13 24.24 -8.75
N CYS A 136 -26.04 23.07 -9.39
CA CYS A 136 -26.63 21.84 -8.86
C CYS A 136 -26.01 21.44 -7.51
N ASP A 137 -24.68 21.60 -7.37
CA ASP A 137 -24.00 21.30 -6.11
C ASP A 137 -24.49 22.21 -4.96
N ALA A 138 -24.72 23.50 -5.24
CA ALA A 138 -25.23 24.47 -4.26
C ALA A 138 -26.70 24.22 -3.85
N ASP A 139 -27.52 23.64 -4.74
CA ASP A 139 -28.91 23.25 -4.47
C ASP A 139 -29.03 21.93 -3.67
N GLY A 140 -27.92 21.38 -3.15
CA GLY A 140 -27.91 20.10 -2.43
C GLY A 140 -28.09 18.88 -3.35
N LYS A 141 -28.11 19.10 -4.66
CA LYS A 141 -28.04 18.07 -5.70
C LYS A 141 -26.57 17.80 -6.01
N SER A 142 -25.84 17.31 -5.01
CA SER A 142 -24.47 16.82 -5.21
C SER A 142 -24.47 15.58 -6.11
N ASN A 143 -23.45 15.41 -6.96
CA ASN A 143 -23.19 14.29 -7.88
C ASN A 143 -23.69 14.42 -9.33
N TYR A 144 -23.95 15.63 -9.83
CA TYR A 144 -24.16 15.87 -11.27
C TYR A 144 -22.85 16.20 -11.97
N PHE A 145 -22.23 15.17 -12.52
CA PHE A 145 -21.03 15.27 -13.35
C PHE A 145 -21.41 15.06 -14.81
N PHE A 146 -20.84 15.87 -15.71
CA PHE A 146 -21.10 15.78 -17.15
C PHE A 146 -19.94 15.05 -17.83
N ALA A 147 -20.27 14.26 -18.84
CA ALA A 147 -19.31 13.62 -19.74
C ALA A 147 -18.86 14.58 -20.83
#